data_AF-A0A7W6GCK5-F1
#
_entry.id   AF-A0A7W6GCK5-F1
#
_cell.length_a   1.000
_cell.length_b   1.000
_cell.length_c   1.000
_cell.angle_alpha   90.00
_cell.angle_beta   90.00
_cell.angle_gamma   90.00
#
_symmetry.space_group_name_H-M   'P 1'
#
loop_
_entity.id
_entity.type
_entity.pdbx_description
1 polymer ?
#
loop_
_entity_poly.entity_id
_entity_poly.type
_entity_poly.pdbx_seq_one_letter_code
_entity_poly.pdbx_strand_id
1 'polypeptide(L)'
;MSELQNRIVERLGALDPLREVALTPDKRERLMTAAIGLFYAAGGDADDLKEIVLKADDRNRRDVADAAAQMVVATAAVSYASDLDLVQAAYNWIDNTPVSLSD
;
A
#
# COMPACT_ATOMS: atom_id res chain seq x y z
N MET A 1 1.66 -12.64 -12.11
CA MET A 1 1.53 -11.28 -11.56
C MET A 1 1.34 -10.33 -12.74
N SER A 2 0.60 -9.23 -12.58
CA SER A 2 0.39 -8.26 -13.66
C SER A 2 1.69 -7.52 -14.01
N GLU A 3 1.75 -6.89 -15.19
CA GLU A 3 2.90 -6.08 -15.60
C GLU A 3 3.21 -4.98 -14.57
N LEU A 4 2.18 -4.24 -14.14
CA LEU A 4 2.31 -3.21 -13.11
C LEU A 4 2.89 -3.79 -11.81
N GLN A 5 2.40 -4.95 -11.38
CA GLN A 5 2.89 -5.60 -10.17
C GLN A 5 4.35 -6.03 -10.31
N ASN A 6 4.76 -6.55 -11.46
CA ASN A 6 6.16 -6.90 -11.73
C ASN A 6 7.05 -5.66 -11.64
N ARG A 7 6.67 -4.55 -12.30
CA ARG A 7 7.45 -3.29 -12.26
C ARG A 7 7.54 -2.70 -10.85
N ILE A 8 6.47 -2.77 -10.05
CA ILE A 8 6.51 -2.35 -8.63
C ILE A 8 7.49 -3.21 -7.84
N VAL A 9 7.45 -4.54 -8.00
CA VAL A 9 8.34 -5.47 -7.29
C VAL A 9 9.81 -5.26 -7.69
N GLU A 10 10.09 -5.07 -8.97
CA GLU A 10 11.43 -4.74 -9.47
C GLU A 10 11.94 -3.43 -8.85
N ARG A 11 11.09 -2.39 -8.83
CA ARG A 11 11.46 -1.11 -8.21
C ARG A 11 11.72 -1.23 -6.71
N LEU A 12 10.88 -1.99 -6.00
CA LEU A 12 11.08 -2.26 -4.58
C LEU A 12 12.39 -3.02 -4.31
N GLY A 13 12.76 -3.96 -5.18
CA GLY A 13 14.04 -4.68 -5.09
C GLY A 13 15.24 -3.76 -5.34
N ALA A 14 15.12 -2.80 -6.26
CA ALA A 14 16.18 -1.80 -6.49
C ALA A 14 16.37 -0.85 -5.29
N LEU A 15 15.29 -0.54 -4.56
CA LEU A 15 15.33 0.31 -3.37
C LEU A 15 15.87 -0.39 -2.12
N ASP A 16 15.88 -1.71 -2.10
CA ASP A 16 16.34 -2.52 -0.96
C ASP A 16 16.85 -3.89 -1.44
N PRO A 17 18.10 -3.97 -1.93
CA PRO A 17 18.65 -5.16 -2.59
C PRO A 17 18.76 -6.40 -1.70
N LEU A 18 18.64 -6.23 -0.38
CA LEU A 18 18.85 -7.28 0.62
C LEU A 18 17.55 -8.00 1.04
N ARG A 19 16.38 -7.65 0.48
CA ARG A 19 15.09 -8.17 0.99
C ARG A 19 14.65 -9.51 0.40
N GLU A 20 14.40 -10.47 1.29
CA GLU A 20 13.69 -11.72 1.04
C GLU A 20 12.24 -11.50 0.58
N VAL A 21 11.67 -12.47 -0.15
CA VAL A 21 10.30 -12.42 -0.71
C VAL A 21 9.21 -12.55 0.37
N ALA A 22 9.52 -13.07 1.56
CA ALA A 22 8.55 -13.32 2.64
C ALA A 22 7.95 -12.05 3.27
N LEU A 23 6.72 -12.15 3.83
CA LEU A 23 6.06 -11.11 4.61
C LEU A 23 6.77 -10.89 5.96
N THR A 24 7.83 -10.09 5.95
CA THR A 24 8.56 -9.68 7.16
C THR A 24 7.79 -8.60 7.93
N PRO A 25 8.07 -8.40 9.24
CA PRO A 25 7.51 -7.28 10.03
C PRO A 25 7.62 -5.95 9.29
N ASP A 26 8.75 -5.66 8.66
CA ASP A 26 8.96 -4.43 7.91
C ASP A 26 8.03 -4.26 6.70
N LYS A 27 7.56 -5.35 6.09
CA LYS A 27 6.58 -5.27 4.99
C LYS A 27 5.19 -4.97 5.53
N ARG A 28 4.84 -5.48 6.71
CA ARG A 28 3.57 -5.14 7.39
C ARG A 28 3.57 -3.67 7.80
N GLU A 29 4.69 -3.19 8.35
CA GLU A 29 4.85 -1.78 8.69
C GLU A 29 4.71 -0.90 7.45
N ARG A 30 5.46 -1.16 6.37
CA ARG A 30 5.34 -0.38 5.12
C ARG A 30 3.90 -0.37 4.57
N LEU A 31 3.21 -1.51 4.57
CA LEU A 31 1.82 -1.59 4.15
C LEU A 31 0.92 -0.70 5.01
N MET A 32 1.03 -0.80 6.34
CA MET A 32 0.21 -0.02 7.26
C MET A 32 0.52 1.47 7.18
N THR A 33 1.79 1.87 7.08
CA THR A 33 2.20 3.26 6.89
C THR A 33 1.59 3.84 5.61
N ALA A 34 1.64 3.10 4.50
CA ALA A 34 1.02 3.55 3.24
C ALA A 34 -0.51 3.65 3.35
N ALA A 35 -1.17 2.67 3.97
CA ALA A 35 -2.63 2.67 4.15
C ALA A 35 -3.11 3.83 5.04
N ILE A 36 -2.40 4.08 6.15
CA ILE A 36 -2.65 5.21 7.05
C ILE A 36 -2.39 6.54 6.34
N GLY A 37 -1.31 6.64 5.56
CA GLY A 37 -1.01 7.82 4.77
C GLY A 37 -2.13 8.15 3.76
N LEU A 38 -2.64 7.13 3.05
CA LEU A 38 -3.77 7.30 2.15
C LEU A 38 -5.04 7.72 2.90
N PHE A 39 -5.31 7.13 4.06
CA PHE A 39 -6.46 7.47 4.89
C PHE A 39 -6.46 8.96 5.29
N TYR A 40 -5.33 9.49 5.75
CA TYR A 40 -5.19 10.92 6.05
C TYR A 40 -5.28 11.80 4.80
N ALA A 41 -4.71 11.38 3.67
CA ALA A 41 -4.81 12.11 2.41
C ALA A 41 -6.26 12.18 1.89
N ALA A 42 -7.09 11.18 2.22
CA ALA A 42 -8.53 11.16 1.92
C ALA A 42 -9.37 12.01 2.89
N GLY A 43 -8.74 12.70 3.85
CA GLY A 43 -9.41 13.59 4.81
C GLY A 43 -9.85 12.93 6.11
N GLY A 44 -9.42 11.69 6.38
CA GLY A 44 -9.65 11.04 7.68
C GLY A 44 -8.84 11.67 8.81
N ASP A 45 -9.27 11.48 10.05
CA ASP A 45 -8.57 11.98 11.24
C ASP A 45 -8.14 10.88 12.21
N ALA A 46 -7.39 11.27 13.24
CA ALA A 46 -6.80 10.33 14.18
C ALA A 46 -7.84 9.60 15.05
N ASP A 47 -8.97 10.25 15.37
CA ASP A 47 -10.03 9.66 16.19
C ASP A 47 -10.78 8.60 15.38
N ASP A 48 -11.12 8.91 14.13
CA ASP A 48 -11.70 7.97 13.17
C ASP A 48 -10.79 6.75 12.94
N LEU A 49 -9.48 6.98 12.76
CA LEU A 49 -8.51 5.90 12.57
C LEU A 49 -8.47 4.97 13.79
N LYS A 50 -8.46 5.54 15.00
CA LYS A 50 -8.46 4.79 16.25
C LYS A 50 -9.70 3.90 16.36
N GLU A 51 -10.88 4.41 16.02
CA GLU A 51 -12.10 3.60 16.00
C GLU A 51 -12.02 2.44 15.01
N ILE A 52 -11.48 2.67 13.81
CA ILE A 52 -11.35 1.65 12.76
C ILE A 52 -10.42 0.52 13.23
N VAL A 53 -9.28 0.87 13.84
CA VAL A 53 -8.32 -0.11 14.37
C VAL A 53 -8.96 -0.98 15.45
N LEU A 54 -9.70 -0.38 16.39
CA LEU A 54 -10.40 -1.12 17.44
C LEU A 54 -11.45 -2.09 16.87
N LYS A 55 -12.14 -1.71 15.80
CA LYS A 55 -13.12 -2.57 15.11
C LYS A 55 -12.48 -3.68 14.27
N ALA A 56 -11.20 -3.55 13.90
CA ALA A 56 -10.51 -4.51 13.05
C ALA A 56 -10.05 -5.78 13.80
N ASP A 57 -9.77 -5.66 15.10
CA ASP A 57 -9.32 -6.76 15.97
C ASP A 57 -10.37 -7.90 16.09
N ASP A 58 -11.64 -7.58 15.87
CA ASP A 58 -12.78 -8.49 16.02
C ASP A 58 -13.10 -9.31 14.75
N ARG A 59 -12.34 -9.14 13.67
CA ARG A 59 -12.63 -9.79 12.37
C ARG A 59 -11.81 -11.07 12.16
N ASN A 60 -12.52 -12.15 11.84
CA ASN A 60 -12.01 -13.48 11.51
C ASN A 60 -10.87 -13.44 10.46
N ARG A 61 -9.86 -14.32 10.60
CA ARG A 61 -8.68 -14.40 9.71
C ARG A 61 -9.10 -14.63 8.26
N ARG A 62 -9.14 -13.56 7.46
CA ARG A 62 -9.23 -13.62 5.99
C ARG A 62 -7.90 -14.12 5.43
N ASP A 63 -7.96 -14.85 4.31
CA ASP A 63 -6.74 -15.16 3.58
C ASP A 63 -6.16 -13.89 2.92
N VAL A 64 -4.90 -14.00 2.48
CA VAL A 64 -4.16 -12.85 1.91
C VAL A 64 -4.77 -12.37 0.58
N ALA A 65 -5.37 -13.26 -0.20
CA ALA A 65 -5.94 -12.91 -1.50
C ALA A 65 -7.20 -12.03 -1.31
N ASP A 66 -8.09 -12.43 -0.40
CA ASP A 66 -9.28 -11.67 -0.05
C ASP A 66 -8.94 -10.31 0.56
N ALA A 67 -7.97 -10.27 1.47
CA ALA A 67 -7.51 -9.03 2.09
C ALA A 67 -6.89 -8.08 1.05
N ALA A 68 -6.08 -8.60 0.13
CA ALA A 68 -5.48 -7.79 -0.95
C ALA A 68 -6.54 -7.25 -1.91
N ALA A 69 -7.53 -8.07 -2.30
CA ALA A 69 -8.63 -7.64 -3.17
C ALA A 69 -9.43 -6.50 -2.53
N GLN A 70 -9.72 -6.60 -1.23
CA GLN A 70 -10.43 -5.53 -0.50
C GLN A 70 -9.64 -4.24 -0.44
N MET A 71 -8.32 -4.31 -0.25
CA MET A 71 -7.45 -3.13 -0.33
C MET A 71 -7.51 -2.47 -1.70
N VAL A 72 -7.47 -3.24 -2.79
CA VAL A 72 -7.59 -2.71 -4.16
C VAL A 72 -8.94 -2.02 -4.37
N VAL A 73 -10.04 -2.66 -3.96
CA VAL A 73 -11.40 -2.10 -4.09
C VAL A 73 -11.54 -0.81 -3.28
N ALA A 74 -11.07 -0.78 -2.03
CA ALA A 74 -11.12 0.40 -1.19
C ALA A 74 -10.27 1.55 -1.77
N THR A 75 -9.07 1.24 -2.27
CA THR A 75 -8.19 2.24 -2.88
C THR A 75 -8.81 2.81 -4.17
N ALA A 76 -9.49 1.99 -4.97
CA ALA A 76 -10.19 2.44 -6.17
C ALA A 76 -11.38 3.37 -5.84
N ALA A 77 -12.08 3.14 -4.73
CA ALA A 77 -13.14 4.04 -4.28
C ALA A 77 -12.57 5.41 -3.87
N VAL A 78 -11.45 5.43 -3.15
CA VAL A 78 -10.73 6.67 -2.80
C VAL A 78 -10.23 7.38 -4.07
N SER A 79 -9.62 6.65 -5.01
CA SER A 79 -9.10 7.25 -6.24
C SER A 79 -10.20 7.87 -7.09
N TYR A 80 -11.36 7.22 -7.19
CA TYR A 80 -12.54 7.78 -7.86
C TYR A 80 -13.03 9.07 -7.18
N ALA A 81 -13.11 9.08 -5.85
CA ALA A 81 -13.51 10.26 -5.09
C ALA A 81 -12.51 11.42 -5.20
N SER A 82 -11.23 11.13 -5.47
CA SER A 82 -10.14 12.11 -5.61
C SER A 82 -9.79 12.47 -7.06
N ASP A 83 -10.56 12.00 -8.06
CA ASP A 83 -10.27 12.19 -9.49
C ASP A 83 -8.83 11.76 -9.88
N LEU A 84 -8.40 10.62 -9.31
CA LEU A 84 -7.06 10.07 -9.48
C LEU A 84 -7.08 8.79 -10.32
N ASP A 85 -6.28 8.77 -11.39
CA ASP A 85 -5.93 7.52 -12.07
C ASP A 85 -4.92 6.74 -11.23
N LEU A 86 -5.40 5.69 -10.56
CA LEU A 86 -4.62 4.83 -9.68
C LEU A 86 -3.46 4.12 -10.39
N VAL A 87 -3.66 3.71 -11.65
CA VAL A 87 -2.63 3.01 -12.42
C VAL A 87 -1.54 4.00 -12.83
N GLN A 88 -1.93 5.19 -13.30
CA GLN A 88 -0.96 6.22 -13.64
C GLN A 88 -0.20 6.72 -12.41
N ALA A 89 -0.86 6.87 -11.26
CA ALA A 89 -0.22 7.23 -10.00
C ALA A 89 0.85 6.21 -9.58
N ALA A 90 0.56 4.91 -9.76
CA ALA A 90 1.53 3.85 -9.50
C ALA A 90 2.73 3.92 -10.45
N TYR A 91 2.52 4.15 -11.75
CA TYR A 91 3.64 4.33 -12.70
C TYR A 91 4.47 5.56 -12.39
N ASN A 92 3.84 6.68 -12.03
CA ASN A 92 4.54 7.89 -11.62
C ASN A 92 5.43 7.62 -10.39
N TRP A 93 4.98 6.81 -9.43
CA TRP A 93 5.80 6.41 -8.30
C TRP A 93 7.01 5.56 -8.72
N ILE A 94 6.82 4.60 -9.63
CA ILE A 94 7.89 3.75 -10.16
C ILE A 94 8.98 4.60 -10.80
N ASP A 95 8.57 5.56 -11.64
CA ASP A 95 9.49 6.32 -12.47
C ASP A 95 10.18 7.46 -11.69
N ASN A 96 9.51 8.06 -10.70
CA ASN A 96 9.99 9.27 -10.03
C ASN A 96 10.55 9.05 -8.60
N THR A 97 10.36 7.89 -7.98
CA THR A 97 10.90 7.65 -6.62
C THR A 97 12.39 7.41 -6.69
N PRO A 98 13.27 8.28 -6.16
CA PRO A 98 14.71 8.11 -6.29
C PRO A 98 15.16 6.80 -5.68
N VAL A 99 15.99 6.05 -6.40
CA VAL A 99 16.71 4.93 -5.80
C VAL A 99 17.88 5.54 -5.06
N SER A 100 17.79 5.60 -3.73
CA SER A 100 18.93 6.01 -2.91
C SER A 100 20.02 4.98 -3.08
N LEU A 101 21.03 5.29 -3.90
CA LEU A 101 22.34 4.66 -3.81
C LEU A 101 22.95 5.21 -2.52
N SER A 102 22.77 4.49 -1.41
CA SER A 102 23.59 4.74 -0.23
C SER A 102 25.03 4.37 -0.61
N ASP A 103 25.91 5.37 -0.63
CA ASP A 103 27.37 5.19 -0.54
C ASP A 103 27.76 4.54 0.80
#